data_AF-A0A933R7W1-F1
#
_entry.id   AF-A0A933R7W1-F1
#
_cell.length_a   1.000
_cell.length_b   1.000
_cell.length_c   1.000
_cell.angle_alpha   90.00
_cell.angle_beta   90.00
_cell.angle_gamma   90.00
#
_symmetry.space_group_name_H-M   'P 1'
#
loop_
_entity.id
_entity.type
_entity.pdbx_description
1 polymer ?
#
loop_
_entity_poly.entity_id
_entity_poly.type
_entity_poly.pdbx_seq_one_letter_code
_entity_poly.pdbx_strand_id
1 'polypeptide(L)'
;MHARSRPSRFAVTGFAAALLVGAGGLLTASADPSATSSSVFVPVAPCRLLDSRTDGSALGEGSVRTVQVTGSTGDCSVPAVATAVSMNVTVVNPTASSFLTVWPADRTLPTASNLNWVPGQPATPNAVVAALSPAGAINLFNAAGAVDVVVDVNGYFIPTSTGAVGPAGERGPAGPTGATGAAGAMGAPGADGAANRINLTQIALLRWDQDPGRAATFPAGTNPWDVAFDGTDVWFTNIFTNRVSRMDPRTGARVDFPAGAEPRDLIFDGSHIWITNASADTVSELDPR
;
A
#
# COMPACT_ATOMS: atom_id res chain seq x y z
N MET A 1 78.79 11.76 -44.83
CA MET A 1 78.81 10.31 -44.55
C MET A 1 78.00 10.05 -43.28
N HIS A 2 77.03 9.13 -43.42
CA HIS A 2 76.08 8.48 -42.50
C HIS A 2 75.66 9.02 -41.12
N ALA A 3 74.33 9.10 -41.02
CA ALA A 3 73.41 9.25 -39.89
C ALA A 3 73.51 8.20 -38.77
N ARG A 4 72.93 8.53 -37.60
CA ARG A 4 71.99 7.65 -36.87
C ARG A 4 71.16 8.42 -35.85
N SER A 5 69.83 8.32 -35.99
CA SER A 5 68.79 8.74 -35.07
C SER A 5 68.30 7.55 -34.23
N ARG A 6 67.90 7.77 -32.96
CA ARG A 6 67.01 6.88 -32.18
C ARG A 6 66.18 7.65 -31.14
N PRO A 7 64.98 7.16 -30.76
CA PRO A 7 63.82 7.99 -30.44
C PRO A 7 63.45 8.08 -28.93
N SER A 8 62.55 9.02 -28.64
CA SER A 8 61.93 9.32 -27.33
C SER A 8 60.84 8.33 -26.90
N ARG A 9 60.67 8.13 -25.58
CA ARG A 9 59.47 7.56 -24.96
C ARG A 9 59.17 8.26 -23.63
N PHE A 10 57.99 8.86 -23.52
CA PHE A 10 57.35 9.30 -22.28
C PHE A 10 56.70 8.08 -21.61
N ALA A 11 56.85 7.96 -20.28
CA ALA A 11 56.16 6.95 -19.47
C ALA A 11 54.96 7.59 -18.76
N VAL A 12 53.77 7.00 -18.97
CA VAL A 12 52.54 7.29 -18.23
C VAL A 12 52.43 6.25 -17.11
N THR A 13 52.37 6.70 -15.86
CA THR A 13 52.15 5.84 -14.68
C THR A 13 50.65 5.64 -14.46
N GLY A 14 50.20 4.38 -14.44
CA GLY A 14 48.80 3.98 -14.27
C GLY A 14 48.31 4.04 -12.82
N PHE A 15 47.02 4.34 -12.67
CA PHE A 15 46.27 4.28 -11.41
C PHE A 15 46.01 2.82 -10.99
N ALA A 16 46.26 2.51 -9.72
CA ALA A 16 45.86 1.25 -9.08
C ALA A 16 44.45 1.37 -8.50
N ALA A 17 43.57 0.41 -8.82
CA ALA A 17 42.27 0.24 -8.18
C ALA A 17 42.42 -0.72 -6.97
N ALA A 18 42.07 -0.23 -5.77
CA ALA A 18 42.02 -1.03 -4.56
C ALA A 18 40.60 -1.63 -4.37
N LEU A 19 40.53 -2.96 -4.23
CA LEU A 19 39.32 -3.66 -3.78
C LEU A 19 39.14 -3.43 -2.27
N LEU A 20 37.97 -2.94 -1.87
CA LEU A 20 37.50 -2.93 -0.48
C LEU A 20 36.43 -4.00 -0.29
N VAL A 21 36.75 -5.03 0.49
CA VAL A 21 35.77 -5.99 1.04
C VAL A 21 35.26 -5.41 2.35
N GLY A 22 34.03 -4.91 2.37
CA GLY A 22 33.33 -4.46 3.58
C GLY A 22 32.24 -5.46 3.96
N ALA A 23 32.40 -6.11 5.11
CA ALA A 23 31.47 -7.08 5.67
C ALA A 23 30.09 -6.45 5.91
N GLY A 24 29.08 -6.91 5.17
CA GLY A 24 27.67 -6.60 5.41
C GLY A 24 27.17 -7.36 6.63
N GLY A 25 27.31 -6.77 7.82
CA GLY A 25 26.55 -7.19 8.98
C GLY A 25 25.07 -6.91 8.73
N LEU A 26 24.30 -7.95 8.40
CA LEU A 26 22.85 -7.88 8.35
C LEU A 26 22.33 -7.57 9.76
N LEU A 27 21.85 -6.34 9.96
CA LEU A 27 20.98 -6.00 11.07
C LEU A 27 19.63 -6.67 10.80
N THR A 28 19.37 -7.80 11.44
CA THR A 28 18.03 -8.39 11.47
C THR A 28 17.16 -7.55 12.40
N ALA A 29 16.37 -6.63 11.82
CA ALA A 29 15.20 -6.11 12.52
C ALA A 29 14.14 -7.21 12.49
N SER A 30 13.98 -7.94 13.59
CA SER A 30 12.79 -8.74 13.81
C SER A 30 11.63 -7.78 14.09
N ALA A 31 10.70 -7.64 13.14
CA ALA A 31 9.37 -7.20 13.50
C ALA A 31 8.77 -8.28 14.41
N ASP A 32 8.54 -7.93 15.66
CA ASP A 32 7.79 -8.76 16.60
C ASP A 32 6.40 -9.04 15.99
N PRO A 33 5.97 -10.31 15.77
CA PRO A 33 4.65 -10.62 15.23
C PRO A 33 3.56 -10.49 16.31
N SER A 34 3.67 -9.47 17.16
CA SER A 34 2.72 -9.20 18.23
C SER A 34 1.47 -8.55 17.65
N ALA A 35 0.48 -9.41 17.38
CA ALA A 35 -0.93 -9.09 17.14
C ALA A 35 -1.22 -8.12 15.99
N THR A 36 -1.64 -8.64 14.83
CA THR A 36 -2.49 -7.86 13.93
C THR A 36 -3.84 -7.64 14.61
N SER A 37 -3.91 -6.64 15.49
CA SER A 37 -5.17 -6.11 15.97
C SER A 37 -5.90 -5.55 14.75
N SER A 38 -6.88 -6.30 14.23
CA SER A 38 -7.82 -5.76 13.27
C SER A 38 -8.43 -4.50 13.88
N SER A 39 -8.64 -3.45 13.10
CA SER A 39 -9.30 -2.24 13.56
C SER A 39 -10.49 -1.93 12.68
N VAL A 40 -11.54 -1.37 13.29
CA VAL A 40 -12.74 -0.90 12.60
C VAL A 40 -12.75 0.61 12.59
N PHE A 41 -13.08 1.17 11.43
CA PHE A 41 -13.31 2.60 11.28
C PHE A 41 -14.66 2.99 11.88
N VAL A 42 -14.65 4.00 12.74
CA VAL A 42 -15.82 4.61 13.34
C VAL A 42 -15.92 6.04 12.80
N PRO A 43 -16.89 6.34 11.91
CA PRO A 43 -17.12 7.70 11.43
C PRO A 43 -17.64 8.57 12.57
N VAL A 44 -17.29 9.86 12.54
CA VAL A 44 -17.85 10.88 13.46
C VAL A 44 -18.47 12.02 12.66
N ALA A 45 -19.33 12.80 13.30
CA ALA A 45 -19.63 14.13 12.77
C ALA A 45 -18.32 14.93 12.72
N PRO A 46 -17.92 15.49 11.56
CA PRO A 46 -16.64 16.18 11.42
C PRO A 46 -16.46 17.24 12.51
N CYS A 47 -15.30 17.23 13.18
CA CYS A 47 -15.00 18.11 14.29
C CYS A 47 -13.61 18.74 14.13
N ARG A 48 -13.44 19.95 14.68
CA ARG A 48 -12.17 20.68 14.66
C ARG A 48 -11.30 20.24 15.82
N LEU A 49 -10.21 19.52 15.54
CA LEU A 49 -9.25 19.10 16.58
C LEU A 49 -8.25 20.21 16.90
N LEU A 50 -7.80 20.91 15.86
CA LEU A 50 -6.79 21.97 15.96
C LEU A 50 -7.07 23.07 14.93
N ASP A 51 -6.98 24.33 15.35
CA ASP A 51 -6.88 25.49 14.46
C ASP A 51 -5.81 26.44 14.99
N SER A 52 -4.59 26.37 14.45
CA SER A 52 -3.49 27.23 14.94
C SER A 52 -3.66 28.72 14.63
N ARG A 53 -4.64 29.09 13.77
CA ARG A 53 -4.95 30.48 13.47
C ARG A 53 -5.62 31.19 14.64
N THR A 54 -6.34 30.43 15.49
CA THR A 54 -7.17 31.00 16.56
C THR A 54 -6.42 31.18 17.86
N ASP A 55 -5.38 30.38 18.09
CA ASP A 55 -4.52 30.43 19.29
C ASP A 55 -3.14 31.08 19.01
N GLY A 56 -2.90 31.51 17.77
CA GLY A 56 -1.65 32.16 17.35
C GLY A 56 -0.44 31.23 17.37
N SER A 57 -0.66 29.91 17.36
CA SER A 57 0.38 28.90 17.50
C SER A 57 0.77 28.28 16.15
N ALA A 58 0.98 29.14 15.14
CA ALA A 58 1.52 28.75 13.85
C ALA A 58 2.79 27.90 14.03
N LEU A 59 2.95 26.87 13.21
CA LEU A 59 4.12 25.98 13.26
C LEU A 59 5.30 26.67 12.58
N GLY A 60 6.33 26.99 13.36
CA GLY A 60 7.56 27.59 12.87
C GLY A 60 8.51 26.60 12.22
N GLU A 61 9.64 27.12 11.74
CA GLU A 61 10.68 26.37 11.04
C GLU A 61 11.31 25.30 11.94
N GLY A 62 11.50 24.10 11.38
CA GLY A 62 12.07 22.95 12.09
C GLY A 62 11.26 22.48 13.31
N SER A 63 10.05 23.02 13.53
CA SER A 63 9.29 22.77 14.75
C SER A 63 8.47 21.49 14.64
N VAL A 64 8.35 20.80 15.79
CA VAL A 64 7.44 19.68 15.98
C VAL A 64 6.38 20.10 16.99
N ARG A 65 5.11 19.94 16.63
CA ARG A 65 3.97 20.12 17.53
C ARG A 65 3.31 18.78 17.80
N THR A 66 3.27 18.38 19.07
CA THR A 66 2.45 17.25 19.52
C THR A 66 0.99 17.71 19.67
N VAL A 67 0.07 16.95 19.11
CA VAL A 67 -1.38 17.18 19.17
C VAL A 67 -2.03 15.97 19.81
N GLN A 68 -2.67 16.19 20.96
CA GLN A 68 -3.51 15.18 21.60
C GLN A 68 -4.75 14.94 20.73
N VAL A 69 -5.05 13.67 20.41
CA VAL A 69 -6.21 13.31 19.58
C VAL A 69 -7.32 12.70 20.43
N THR A 70 -6.97 11.76 21.31
CA THR A 70 -7.96 11.10 22.19
C THR A 70 -8.38 12.00 23.35
N GLY A 71 -9.56 11.71 23.90
CA GLY A 71 -10.23 12.54 24.90
C GLY A 71 -11.08 13.64 24.26
N SER A 72 -11.34 14.69 25.04
CA SER A 72 -12.01 15.90 24.57
C SER A 72 -10.96 16.95 24.23
N THR A 73 -10.63 17.08 22.93
CA THR A 73 -9.63 18.03 22.43
C THR A 73 -10.22 18.83 21.27
N GLY A 74 -10.06 20.16 21.30
CA GLY A 74 -10.82 21.05 20.41
C GLY A 74 -12.32 20.78 20.57
N ASP A 75 -13.02 20.64 19.44
CA ASP A 75 -14.44 20.27 19.40
C ASP A 75 -14.65 18.76 19.21
N CYS A 76 -13.58 17.97 19.32
CA CYS A 76 -13.59 16.53 19.08
C CYS A 76 -13.69 15.71 20.36
N SER A 77 -14.40 14.59 20.28
CA SER A 77 -14.39 13.53 21.30
C SER A 77 -13.98 12.20 20.65
N VAL A 78 -12.74 11.78 20.89
CA VAL A 78 -12.19 10.52 20.36
C VAL A 78 -11.87 9.58 21.53
N PRO A 79 -12.38 8.33 21.55
CA PRO A 79 -12.14 7.41 22.65
C PRO A 79 -10.66 7.10 22.86
N ALA A 80 -10.25 6.88 24.12
CA ALA A 80 -8.88 6.51 24.47
C ALA A 80 -8.41 5.19 23.84
N VAL A 81 -9.36 4.32 23.46
CA VAL A 81 -9.08 3.04 22.78
C VAL A 81 -8.75 3.20 21.30
N ALA A 82 -8.85 4.40 20.72
CA ALA A 82 -8.53 4.62 19.32
C ALA A 82 -7.04 4.36 19.04
N THR A 83 -6.75 3.65 17.96
CA THR A 83 -5.39 3.29 17.51
C THR A 83 -4.91 4.11 16.33
N ALA A 84 -5.83 4.70 15.57
CA ALA A 84 -5.55 5.60 14.47
C ALA A 84 -6.68 6.60 14.29
N VAL A 85 -6.43 7.67 13.55
CA VAL A 85 -7.38 8.73 13.25
C VAL A 85 -7.36 9.05 11.76
N SER A 86 -8.54 9.29 11.20
CA SER A 86 -8.74 9.80 9.85
C SER A 86 -9.09 11.27 9.93
N MET A 87 -8.32 12.10 9.21
CA MET A 87 -8.39 13.54 9.30
C MET A 87 -8.21 14.22 7.95
N ASN A 88 -8.75 15.42 7.83
CA ASN A 88 -8.38 16.37 6.80
C ASN A 88 -7.43 17.40 7.44
N VAL A 89 -6.20 17.48 6.95
CA VAL A 89 -5.18 18.42 7.43
C VAL A 89 -5.02 19.52 6.40
N THR A 90 -5.18 20.76 6.82
CA THR A 90 -5.11 21.94 5.93
C THR A 90 -4.00 22.87 6.39
N VAL A 91 -3.13 23.24 5.45
CA VAL A 91 -2.14 24.31 5.67
C VAL A 91 -2.69 25.64 5.19
N VAL A 92 -2.42 26.70 5.95
CA VAL A 92 -2.90 28.07 5.72
C VAL A 92 -1.75 29.05 5.98
N ASN A 93 -1.73 30.17 5.25
CA ASN A 93 -0.74 31.25 5.40
C ASN A 93 0.76 30.81 5.37
N PRO A 94 1.20 29.92 4.47
CA PRO A 94 2.60 29.50 4.45
C PRO A 94 3.53 30.65 4.04
N THR A 95 4.64 30.82 4.76
CA THR A 95 5.63 31.90 4.51
C THR A 95 6.87 31.45 3.71
N ALA A 96 7.08 30.14 3.54
CA ALA A 96 8.14 29.56 2.73
C ALA A 96 7.69 28.24 2.08
N SER A 97 8.43 27.76 1.07
CA SER A 97 8.19 26.44 0.50
C SER A 97 8.63 25.38 1.51
N SER A 98 7.76 24.45 1.84
CA SER A 98 8.00 23.46 2.89
C SER A 98 7.09 22.24 2.72
N PHE A 99 7.13 21.35 3.70
CA PHE A 99 6.27 20.19 3.82
C PHE A 99 5.85 19.96 5.28
N LEU A 100 4.72 19.27 5.43
CA LEU A 100 4.18 18.82 6.71
C LEU A 100 4.29 17.30 6.78
N THR A 101 4.85 16.79 7.87
CA THR A 101 4.80 15.36 8.22
C THR A 101 3.88 15.15 9.42
N VAL A 102 3.05 14.12 9.37
CA VAL A 102 2.11 13.71 10.41
C VAL A 102 2.41 12.27 10.80
N TRP A 103 2.66 11.99 12.08
CA TRP A 103 3.03 10.65 12.55
C TRP A 103 2.70 10.41 14.03
N PRO A 104 2.73 9.16 14.54
CA PRO A 104 2.48 8.87 15.95
C PRO A 104 3.49 9.55 16.86
N ALA A 105 3.03 10.15 17.96
CA ALA A 105 3.87 11.01 18.79
C ALA A 105 5.05 10.31 19.50
N ASP A 106 5.03 8.99 19.60
CA ASP A 106 6.04 8.14 20.23
C ASP A 106 7.12 7.63 19.26
N ARG A 107 7.06 8.04 17.99
CA ARG A 107 8.01 7.61 16.95
C ARG A 107 8.92 8.77 16.52
N THR A 108 10.11 8.41 16.06
CA THR A 108 11.05 9.37 15.45
C THR A 108 10.46 9.94 14.17
N LEU A 109 10.75 11.21 13.88
CA LEU A 109 10.33 11.92 12.66
C LEU A 109 10.64 11.08 11.40
N PRO A 110 9.62 10.68 10.62
CA PRO A 110 9.81 9.99 9.34
C PRO A 110 10.33 10.91 8.24
N THR A 111 10.86 10.34 7.16
CA THR A 111 11.27 11.08 5.95
C THR A 111 10.13 11.39 4.98
N ALA A 112 8.96 10.78 5.16
CA ALA A 112 7.80 10.98 4.31
C ALA A 112 7.07 12.31 4.63
N SER A 113 6.52 12.97 3.62
CA SER A 113 5.64 14.13 3.78
C SER A 113 4.18 13.76 3.50
N ASN A 114 3.26 14.50 4.12
CA ASN A 114 1.82 14.41 3.88
C ASN A 114 1.33 15.58 3.03
N LEU A 115 1.83 16.80 3.26
CA LEU A 115 1.48 17.98 2.48
C LEU A 115 2.76 18.71 2.07
N ASN A 116 2.74 19.34 0.91
CA ASN A 116 3.83 20.15 0.38
C ASN A 116 3.25 21.45 -0.16
N TRP A 117 3.96 22.56 -0.02
CA TRP A 117 3.45 23.88 -0.41
C TRP A 117 4.55 24.85 -0.84
N VAL A 118 4.13 25.95 -1.45
CA VAL A 118 4.93 27.15 -1.75
C VAL A 118 4.35 28.36 -0.99
N PRO A 119 5.12 29.44 -0.75
CA PRO A 119 4.64 30.58 0.03
C PRO A 119 3.48 31.30 -0.67
N GLY A 120 2.52 31.78 0.13
CA GLY A 120 1.38 32.57 -0.36
C GLY A 120 0.31 31.80 -1.14
N GLN A 121 0.43 30.47 -1.28
CA GLN A 121 -0.60 29.68 -1.93
C GLN A 121 -1.91 29.65 -1.10
N PRO A 122 -3.08 29.47 -1.73
CA PRO A 122 -4.34 29.29 -1.02
C PRO A 122 -4.31 28.12 -0.03
N ALA A 123 -5.23 28.15 0.94
CA ALA A 123 -5.39 27.07 1.90
C ALA A 123 -5.47 25.70 1.19
N THR A 124 -4.60 24.77 1.58
CA THR A 124 -4.41 23.50 0.87
C THR A 124 -4.69 22.33 1.81
N PRO A 125 -5.77 21.57 1.60
CA PRO A 125 -6.10 20.38 2.38
C PRO A 125 -5.44 19.12 1.83
N ASN A 126 -5.25 18.12 2.70
CA ASN A 126 -5.02 16.73 2.31
C ASN A 126 -5.67 15.78 3.32
N ALA A 127 -6.18 14.64 2.82
CA ALA A 127 -6.67 13.55 3.66
C ALA A 127 -5.48 12.78 4.23
N VAL A 128 -5.45 12.61 5.56
CA VAL A 128 -4.38 11.93 6.29
C VAL A 128 -5.00 10.90 7.22
N VAL A 129 -4.47 9.68 7.19
CA VAL A 129 -4.71 8.68 8.23
C VAL A 129 -3.39 8.47 8.97
N ALA A 130 -3.43 8.66 10.29
CA ALA A 130 -2.25 8.50 11.14
C ALA A 130 -2.55 7.54 12.29
N ALA A 131 -1.62 6.62 12.56
CA ALA A 131 -1.64 5.88 13.81
C ALA A 131 -1.43 6.85 14.99
N LEU A 132 -2.01 6.51 16.14
CA LEU A 132 -1.85 7.25 17.38
C LEU A 132 -0.76 6.62 18.21
N SER A 133 -0.03 7.43 18.98
CA SER A 133 0.80 6.90 20.06
C SER A 133 -0.07 6.17 21.09
N PRO A 134 0.52 5.37 22.01
CA PRO A 134 -0.23 4.79 23.13
C PRO A 134 -0.94 5.83 24.01
N ALA A 135 -0.45 7.08 24.02
CA ALA A 135 -1.09 8.20 24.71
C ALA A 135 -2.22 8.86 23.89
N GLY A 136 -2.47 8.40 22.66
CA GLY A 136 -3.51 8.93 21.79
C GLY A 136 -3.13 10.22 21.07
N ALA A 137 -1.85 10.44 20.77
CA ALA A 137 -1.34 11.68 20.20
C ALA A 137 -0.59 11.46 18.87
N ILE A 138 -0.54 12.53 18.06
CA ILE A 138 0.26 12.63 16.84
C ILE A 138 1.25 13.79 16.95
N ASN A 139 2.27 13.80 16.11
CA ASN A 139 3.16 14.91 15.88
C ASN A 139 2.94 15.51 14.49
N LEU A 140 3.11 16.83 14.40
CA LEU A 140 3.11 17.62 13.18
C LEU A 140 4.48 18.29 13.05
N PHE A 141 5.14 18.17 11.91
CA PHE A 141 6.45 18.80 11.65
C PHE A 141 6.37 19.75 10.47
N ASN A 142 6.93 20.94 10.62
CA ASN A 142 7.17 21.86 9.52
C ASN A 142 8.69 22.06 9.31
N ALA A 143 9.17 21.85 8.08
CA ALA A 143 10.60 21.94 7.78
C ALA A 143 11.14 23.38 7.67
N ALA A 144 10.40 24.29 7.04
CA ALA A 144 10.84 25.66 6.72
C ALA A 144 9.71 26.68 6.84
N GLY A 145 10.08 27.93 7.18
CA GLY A 145 9.12 29.03 7.33
C GLY A 145 8.10 28.81 8.45
N ALA A 146 7.01 29.56 8.40
CA ALA A 146 5.88 29.45 9.29
C ALA A 146 4.62 29.06 8.51
N VAL A 147 3.74 28.28 9.14
CA VAL A 147 2.47 27.86 8.54
C VAL A 147 1.42 27.66 9.63
N ASP A 148 0.20 28.09 9.36
CA ASP A 148 -0.95 27.69 10.18
C ASP A 148 -1.43 26.31 9.72
N VAL A 149 -1.62 25.40 10.66
CA VAL A 149 -2.23 24.09 10.46
C VAL A 149 -3.62 24.05 11.09
N VAL A 150 -4.55 23.48 10.34
CA VAL A 150 -5.94 23.27 10.73
C VAL A 150 -6.27 21.79 10.53
N VAL A 151 -6.75 21.10 11.56
CA VAL A 151 -7.01 19.65 11.56
C VAL A 151 -8.48 19.39 11.84
N ASP A 152 -9.16 18.75 10.90
CA ASP A 152 -10.53 18.23 11.04
C ASP A 152 -10.49 16.70 11.16
N VAL A 153 -11.19 16.13 12.13
CA VAL A 153 -11.34 14.67 12.27
C VAL A 153 -12.67 14.24 11.65
N ASN A 154 -12.65 13.21 10.80
CA ASN A 154 -13.86 12.62 10.20
C ASN A 154 -14.13 11.18 10.66
N GLY A 155 -13.19 10.57 11.39
CA GLY A 155 -13.39 9.30 12.08
C GLY A 155 -12.10 8.80 12.72
N TYR A 156 -12.20 7.67 13.42
CA TYR A 156 -11.07 7.03 14.08
C TYR A 156 -11.16 5.51 13.97
N PHE A 157 -10.07 4.83 14.24
CA PHE A 157 -9.99 3.37 14.22
C PHE A 157 -9.89 2.85 15.65
N ILE A 158 -10.68 1.84 15.99
CA ILE A 158 -10.59 1.12 17.27
C ILE A 158 -10.21 -0.34 17.01
N PRO A 159 -9.48 -1.00 17.92
CA PRO A 159 -9.23 -2.43 17.84
C PRO A 159 -10.56 -3.18 17.81
N THR A 160 -10.70 -4.16 16.94
CA THR A 160 -11.65 -5.24 17.15
C THR A 160 -11.04 -6.17 18.18
N SER A 161 -11.77 -6.45 19.26
CA SER A 161 -11.58 -7.76 19.86
C SER A 161 -11.96 -8.75 18.77
N THR A 162 -11.10 -9.72 18.48
CA THR A 162 -11.54 -10.89 17.74
C THR A 162 -12.75 -11.43 18.49
N GLY A 163 -13.95 -11.24 17.93
CA GLY A 163 -15.14 -11.87 18.47
C GLY A 163 -14.85 -13.36 18.64
N ALA A 164 -15.31 -13.96 19.73
CA ALA A 164 -15.13 -15.39 19.93
C ALA A 164 -15.50 -16.14 18.65
N VAL A 165 -14.68 -17.11 18.25
CA VAL A 165 -15.00 -18.04 17.15
C VAL A 165 -16.42 -18.52 17.40
N GLY A 166 -17.34 -18.27 16.46
CA GLY A 166 -18.70 -18.79 16.56
C GLY A 166 -18.64 -20.30 16.83
N PRO A 167 -19.54 -20.87 17.65
CA PRO A 167 -19.49 -22.30 17.93
C PRO A 167 -19.38 -23.08 16.62
N ALA A 168 -18.49 -24.07 16.57
CA ALA A 168 -18.35 -24.93 15.41
C ALA A 168 -19.74 -25.42 15.00
N GLY A 169 -20.11 -25.24 13.72
CA GLY A 169 -21.40 -25.71 13.22
C GLY A 169 -21.60 -27.18 13.61
N GLU A 170 -22.83 -27.55 13.99
CA GLU A 170 -23.12 -28.91 14.43
C GLU A 170 -22.55 -29.90 13.41
N ARG A 171 -21.77 -30.86 13.89
CA ARG A 171 -21.28 -31.96 13.06
C ARG A 171 -22.51 -32.61 12.43
N GLY A 172 -22.59 -32.59 11.09
CA GLY A 172 -23.68 -33.25 10.38
C GLY A 172 -23.86 -34.69 10.85
N PRO A 173 -25.09 -35.24 10.78
CA PRO A 173 -25.39 -36.55 11.33
C PRO A 173 -24.40 -37.59 10.81
N ALA A 174 -23.81 -38.34 11.74
CA ALA A 174 -22.93 -39.44 11.38
C ALA A 174 -23.71 -40.43 10.51
N GLY A 175 -23.17 -40.76 9.33
CA GLY A 175 -23.70 -41.87 8.53
C GLY A 175 -23.66 -43.18 9.35
N PRO A 176 -24.51 -44.17 9.02
CA PRO A 176 -24.59 -45.42 9.78
C PRO A 176 -23.21 -46.09 9.87
N THR A 177 -22.82 -46.45 11.09
CA THR A 177 -21.53 -47.07 11.40
C THR A 177 -21.46 -48.47 10.80
N GLY A 178 -20.63 -48.67 9.78
CA GLY A 178 -20.22 -50.00 9.31
C GLY A 178 -19.25 -50.65 10.31
N ALA A 179 -19.24 -51.99 10.37
CA ALA A 179 -18.37 -52.75 11.26
C ALA A 179 -16.89 -52.38 11.01
N THR A 180 -16.21 -51.95 12.07
CA THR A 180 -14.85 -51.41 12.00
C THR A 180 -13.84 -52.53 11.76
N GLY A 181 -13.25 -52.58 10.56
CA GLY A 181 -12.04 -53.36 10.32
C GLY A 181 -10.84 -52.75 11.06
N ALA A 182 -9.83 -53.56 11.38
CA ALA A 182 -8.60 -53.07 11.99
C ALA A 182 -7.98 -51.96 11.12
N ALA A 183 -7.64 -50.83 11.74
CA ALA A 183 -7.02 -49.71 11.04
C ALA A 183 -5.70 -50.18 10.40
N GLY A 184 -5.62 -50.13 9.07
CA GLY A 184 -4.37 -50.34 8.35
C GLY A 184 -3.36 -49.29 8.77
N ALA A 185 -2.08 -49.68 8.87
CA ALA A 185 -1.01 -48.73 9.17
C ALA A 185 -1.04 -47.60 8.15
N MET A 186 -0.98 -46.35 8.65
CA MET A 186 -0.84 -45.16 7.81
C MET A 186 0.34 -45.35 6.86
N GLY A 187 0.08 -45.27 5.55
CA GLY A 187 1.14 -45.30 4.55
C GLY A 187 2.16 -44.20 4.83
N ALA A 188 3.44 -44.49 4.62
CA ALA A 188 4.47 -43.45 4.71
C ALA A 188 4.08 -42.26 3.82
N PRO A 189 4.28 -41.01 4.28
CA PRO A 189 4.04 -39.84 3.44
C PRO A 189 4.72 -40.02 2.08
N GLY A 190 3.98 -39.78 1.00
CA GLY A 190 4.56 -39.72 -0.34
C GLY A 190 5.64 -38.64 -0.36
N ALA A 191 6.70 -38.84 -1.15
CA ALA A 191 7.80 -37.89 -1.24
C ALA A 191 7.28 -36.48 -1.56
N ASP A 192 7.48 -35.53 -0.64
CA ASP A 192 6.97 -34.18 -0.73
C ASP A 192 7.48 -33.46 -1.99
N GLY A 193 6.58 -33.14 -2.91
CA GLY A 193 6.74 -32.00 -3.80
C GLY A 193 6.30 -30.74 -3.04
N ALA A 194 7.24 -29.86 -2.70
CA ALA A 194 7.03 -28.49 -2.20
C ALA A 194 5.73 -28.24 -1.40
N ALA A 195 5.56 -28.92 -0.27
CA ALA A 195 4.41 -28.68 0.61
C ALA A 195 4.52 -27.29 1.30
N ASN A 196 3.39 -26.58 1.43
CA ASN A 196 3.21 -25.28 2.15
C ASN A 196 3.62 -23.96 1.45
N ARG A 197 3.43 -23.82 0.13
CA ARG A 197 3.57 -22.49 -0.50
C ARG A 197 2.45 -21.49 -0.17
N ILE A 198 1.22 -21.95 0.04
CA ILE A 198 0.08 -21.13 0.51
C ILE A 198 -0.35 -21.64 1.89
N ASN A 199 -0.53 -20.74 2.85
CA ASN A 199 -0.88 -21.07 4.23
C ASN A 199 -2.40 -21.04 4.49
N LEU A 200 -2.83 -21.66 5.60
CA LEU A 200 -4.25 -21.74 5.99
C LEU A 200 -4.89 -20.37 6.21
N THR A 201 -4.12 -19.35 6.57
CA THR A 201 -4.60 -17.96 6.72
C THR A 201 -4.94 -17.35 5.36
N GLN A 202 -4.09 -17.57 4.36
CA GLN A 202 -4.36 -17.18 2.98
C GLN A 202 -5.57 -17.93 2.43
N ILE A 203 -5.77 -19.19 2.81
CA ILE A 203 -6.96 -19.97 2.44
C ILE A 203 -8.22 -19.43 3.12
N ALA A 204 -8.17 -19.18 4.42
CA ALA A 204 -9.31 -18.72 5.22
C ALA A 204 -9.74 -17.29 4.89
N LEU A 205 -8.81 -16.45 4.43
CA LEU A 205 -9.09 -15.07 4.00
C LEU A 205 -9.34 -14.95 2.48
N LEU A 206 -9.40 -16.07 1.75
CA LEU A 206 -9.50 -16.11 0.29
C LEU A 206 -8.37 -15.33 -0.43
N ARG A 207 -7.21 -15.17 0.23
CA ARG A 207 -5.99 -14.50 -0.26
C ARG A 207 -5.04 -15.45 -0.98
N TRP A 208 -5.58 -16.30 -1.86
CA TRP A 208 -4.79 -17.27 -2.63
C TRP A 208 -3.86 -16.60 -3.67
N ASP A 209 -4.07 -15.32 -3.94
CA ASP A 209 -3.23 -14.45 -4.75
C ASP A 209 -1.89 -14.09 -4.09
N GLN A 210 -1.82 -14.14 -2.75
CA GLN A 210 -0.66 -13.71 -1.97
C GLN A 210 0.42 -14.79 -1.79
N ASP A 211 0.44 -15.84 -2.63
CA ASP A 211 1.41 -16.93 -2.59
C ASP A 211 2.87 -16.40 -2.65
N PRO A 212 3.65 -16.47 -1.54
CA PRO A 212 5.02 -15.97 -1.48
C PRO A 212 5.93 -16.84 -2.38
N GLY A 213 6.07 -16.40 -3.63
CA GLY A 213 6.79 -17.12 -4.68
C GLY A 213 6.07 -17.12 -6.02
N ARG A 214 4.80 -16.70 -6.08
CA ARG A 214 4.03 -16.56 -7.32
C ARG A 214 4.20 -15.17 -7.95
N ALA A 215 5.45 -14.72 -8.10
CA ALA A 215 5.73 -13.69 -9.09
C ALA A 215 5.66 -14.35 -10.47
N ALA A 216 4.54 -14.22 -11.15
CA ALA A 216 4.33 -14.78 -12.48
C ALA A 216 4.22 -13.64 -13.50
N THR A 217 5.05 -13.71 -14.54
CA THR A 217 4.90 -12.85 -15.72
C THR A 217 4.12 -13.62 -16.77
N PHE A 218 2.98 -13.07 -17.18
CA PHE A 218 2.15 -13.66 -18.22
C PHE A 218 2.28 -12.87 -19.52
N PRO A 219 2.27 -13.53 -20.69
CA PRO A 219 2.21 -12.84 -21.97
C PRO A 219 0.92 -12.00 -22.07
N ALA A 220 1.06 -10.68 -22.04
CA ALA A 220 -0.05 -9.74 -22.17
C ALA A 220 -0.40 -9.37 -23.62
N GLY A 221 0.42 -9.76 -24.60
CA GLY A 221 0.21 -9.34 -26.00
C GLY A 221 1.03 -8.10 -26.35
N THR A 222 0.53 -7.28 -27.26
CA THR A 222 1.30 -6.17 -27.85
C THR A 222 0.83 -4.84 -27.29
N ASN A 223 1.74 -4.16 -26.59
CA ASN A 223 1.53 -2.86 -25.96
C ASN A 223 0.30 -2.82 -25.03
N PRO A 224 0.31 -3.64 -23.96
CA PRO A 224 -0.72 -3.53 -22.93
C PRO A 224 -0.67 -2.15 -22.25
N TRP A 225 -1.81 -1.52 -21.98
CA TRP A 225 -1.87 -0.14 -21.47
C TRP A 225 -2.47 -0.02 -20.07
N ASP A 226 -3.70 -0.48 -19.89
CA ASP A 226 -4.42 -0.41 -18.60
C ASP A 226 -4.92 -1.79 -18.16
N VAL A 227 -5.31 -1.91 -16.89
CA VAL A 227 -5.73 -3.16 -16.25
C VAL A 227 -6.89 -2.96 -15.26
N ALA A 228 -7.84 -3.90 -15.24
CA ALA A 228 -8.86 -4.00 -14.19
C ALA A 228 -9.04 -5.45 -13.71
N PHE A 229 -9.74 -5.60 -12.60
CA PHE A 229 -10.08 -6.89 -12.01
C PHE A 229 -11.58 -6.98 -11.77
N ASP A 230 -12.21 -8.06 -12.26
CA ASP A 230 -13.67 -8.25 -12.16
C ASP A 230 -14.11 -9.05 -10.91
N GLY A 231 -13.14 -9.44 -10.06
CA GLY A 231 -13.35 -10.33 -8.92
C GLY A 231 -12.91 -11.78 -9.17
N THR A 232 -12.70 -12.17 -10.43
CA THR A 232 -12.26 -13.52 -10.84
C THR A 232 -11.06 -13.49 -11.78
N ASP A 233 -11.12 -12.69 -12.84
CA ASP A 233 -10.15 -12.60 -13.92
C ASP A 233 -9.55 -11.18 -14.01
N VAL A 234 -8.33 -11.10 -14.55
CA VAL A 234 -7.63 -9.84 -14.84
C VAL A 234 -7.91 -9.46 -16.28
N TRP A 235 -8.35 -8.22 -16.48
CA TRP A 235 -8.66 -7.64 -17.79
C TRP A 235 -7.63 -6.58 -18.15
N PHE A 236 -7.17 -6.55 -19.40
CA PHE A 236 -6.23 -5.52 -19.86
C PHE A 236 -6.44 -5.16 -21.33
N THR A 237 -6.16 -3.91 -21.69
CA THR A 237 -6.23 -3.42 -23.08
C THR A 237 -4.96 -3.75 -23.85
N ASN A 238 -5.09 -4.02 -25.16
CA ASN A 238 -3.98 -4.15 -26.11
C ASN A 238 -4.18 -3.15 -27.26
N ILE A 239 -3.51 -1.99 -27.16
CA ILE A 239 -3.84 -0.82 -28.01
C ILE A 239 -3.61 -1.07 -29.50
N PHE A 240 -2.57 -1.83 -29.86
CA PHE A 240 -2.18 -2.01 -31.27
C PHE A 240 -2.92 -3.15 -31.97
N THR A 241 -3.59 -4.00 -31.22
CA THR A 241 -4.39 -5.09 -31.78
C THR A 241 -5.89 -4.81 -31.71
N ASN A 242 -6.30 -3.65 -31.18
CA ASN A 242 -7.70 -3.26 -30.95
C ASN A 242 -8.47 -4.36 -30.19
N ARG A 243 -7.84 -4.87 -29.13
CA ARG A 243 -8.37 -5.97 -28.33
C ARG A 243 -8.32 -5.67 -26.84
N VAL A 244 -9.20 -6.32 -26.11
CA VAL A 244 -9.19 -6.42 -24.65
C VAL A 244 -9.04 -7.90 -24.31
N SER A 245 -8.15 -8.22 -23.38
CA SER A 245 -7.89 -9.59 -22.98
C SER A 245 -8.44 -9.84 -21.57
N ARG A 246 -9.13 -10.96 -21.39
CA ARG A 246 -9.45 -11.53 -20.07
C ARG A 246 -8.45 -12.64 -19.77
N MET A 247 -7.83 -12.62 -18.61
CA MET A 247 -6.82 -13.59 -18.20
C MET A 247 -7.11 -14.15 -16.82
N ASP A 248 -7.12 -15.48 -16.70
CA ASP A 248 -7.11 -16.13 -15.39
C ASP A 248 -5.76 -15.87 -14.72
N PRO A 249 -5.71 -15.10 -13.62
CA PRO A 249 -4.43 -14.77 -12.98
C PRO A 249 -3.69 -15.99 -12.46
N ARG A 250 -4.40 -17.11 -12.21
CA ARG A 250 -3.83 -18.36 -11.63
C ARG A 250 -3.06 -19.16 -12.65
N THR A 251 -3.57 -19.23 -13.87
CA THR A 251 -3.02 -20.08 -14.94
C THR A 251 -2.34 -19.28 -16.05
N GLY A 252 -2.66 -18.00 -16.20
CA GLY A 252 -2.27 -17.18 -17.34
C GLY A 252 -3.07 -17.48 -18.62
N ALA A 253 -4.06 -18.37 -18.54
CA ALA A 253 -4.94 -18.64 -19.67
C ALA A 253 -5.69 -17.35 -20.02
N ARG A 254 -5.62 -16.94 -21.29
CA ARG A 254 -6.20 -15.68 -21.75
C ARG A 254 -7.13 -15.88 -22.93
N VAL A 255 -8.13 -15.01 -23.03
CA VAL A 255 -9.07 -14.91 -24.15
C VAL A 255 -9.13 -13.46 -24.59
N ASP A 256 -9.05 -13.22 -25.91
CA ASP A 256 -9.04 -11.87 -26.48
C ASP A 256 -10.38 -11.54 -27.14
N PHE A 257 -10.95 -10.41 -26.74
CA PHE A 257 -12.19 -9.85 -27.27
C PHE A 257 -11.89 -8.66 -28.17
N PRO A 258 -12.66 -8.46 -29.26
CA PRO A 258 -12.56 -7.24 -30.05
C PRO A 258 -12.99 -6.03 -29.22
N ALA A 259 -12.31 -4.90 -29.42
CA ALA A 259 -12.71 -3.60 -28.90
C ALA A 259 -12.73 -2.56 -30.05
N GLY A 260 -13.06 -1.30 -29.74
CA GLY A 260 -12.89 -0.21 -30.69
C GLY A 260 -11.41 0.08 -30.98
N ALA A 261 -11.14 0.99 -31.91
CA ALA A 261 -9.78 1.34 -32.27
C ALA A 261 -9.04 2.04 -31.12
N GLU A 262 -7.83 1.57 -30.82
CA GLU A 262 -6.96 2.05 -29.75
C GLU A 262 -7.65 2.06 -28.36
N PRO A 263 -8.01 0.88 -27.83
CA PRO A 263 -8.62 0.76 -26.51
C PRO A 263 -7.58 1.11 -25.43
N ARG A 264 -7.81 2.13 -24.61
CA ARG A 264 -6.81 2.64 -23.65
C ARG A 264 -7.11 2.21 -22.22
N ASP A 265 -8.13 2.81 -21.62
CA ASP A 265 -8.47 2.60 -20.22
C ASP A 265 -9.68 1.68 -20.11
N LEU A 266 -9.77 0.95 -18.99
CA LEU A 266 -10.93 0.10 -18.71
C LEU A 266 -11.34 0.12 -17.25
N ILE A 267 -12.63 -0.02 -17.00
CA ILE A 267 -13.17 -0.18 -15.63
C ILE A 267 -14.14 -1.35 -15.56
N PHE A 268 -14.30 -1.89 -14.36
CA PHE A 268 -15.36 -2.84 -14.02
C PHE A 268 -16.38 -2.17 -13.11
N ASP A 269 -17.66 -2.19 -13.48
CA ASP A 269 -18.73 -1.56 -12.70
C ASP A 269 -19.40 -2.50 -11.68
N GLY A 270 -18.96 -3.76 -11.60
CA GLY A 270 -19.60 -4.83 -10.84
C GLY A 270 -20.37 -5.83 -11.71
N SER A 271 -20.59 -5.52 -12.98
CA SER A 271 -21.32 -6.34 -13.94
C SER A 271 -20.73 -6.34 -15.35
N HIS A 272 -20.16 -5.24 -15.82
CA HIS A 272 -19.63 -5.08 -17.18
C HIS A 272 -18.24 -4.45 -17.16
N ILE A 273 -17.48 -4.72 -18.23
CA ILE A 273 -16.22 -4.03 -18.52
C ILE A 273 -16.52 -2.89 -19.49
N TRP A 274 -16.17 -1.68 -19.10
CA TRP A 274 -16.28 -0.47 -19.93
C TRP A 274 -14.91 -0.04 -20.42
N ILE A 275 -14.77 0.20 -21.72
CA ILE A 275 -13.47 0.47 -22.37
C ILE A 275 -13.54 1.76 -23.18
N THR A 276 -12.59 2.67 -23.00
CA THR A 276 -12.45 3.86 -23.84
C THR A 276 -11.62 3.56 -25.09
N ASN A 277 -12.15 3.88 -26.27
CA ASN A 277 -11.48 3.64 -27.56
C ASN A 277 -11.05 4.97 -28.18
N ALA A 278 -9.79 5.35 -27.95
CA ALA A 278 -9.31 6.70 -28.21
C ALA A 278 -9.35 7.08 -29.70
N SER A 279 -9.05 6.14 -30.60
CA SER A 279 -9.05 6.40 -32.05
C SER A 279 -10.42 6.18 -32.69
N ALA A 280 -11.37 5.57 -31.99
CA ALA A 280 -12.72 5.31 -32.49
C ALA A 280 -13.79 6.25 -31.91
N ASP A 281 -13.42 7.21 -31.06
CA ASP A 281 -14.34 8.15 -30.40
C ASP A 281 -15.54 7.47 -29.73
N THR A 282 -15.34 6.28 -29.15
CA THR A 282 -16.41 5.44 -28.60
C THR A 282 -16.03 4.81 -27.26
N VAL A 283 -17.05 4.38 -26.52
CA VAL A 283 -16.91 3.49 -25.36
C VAL A 283 -17.52 2.14 -25.72
N SER A 284 -16.79 1.05 -25.44
CA SER A 284 -17.29 -0.32 -25.59
C SER A 284 -17.72 -0.87 -24.24
N GLU A 285 -18.78 -1.67 -24.24
CA GLU A 285 -19.25 -2.46 -23.11
C GLU A 285 -19.04 -3.94 -23.44
N LEU A 286 -18.48 -4.70 -22.51
CA LEU A 286 -18.29 -6.14 -22.61
C LEU A 286 -18.90 -6.84 -21.38
N ASP A 287 -19.67 -7.90 -21.63
CA ASP A 287 -20.12 -8.81 -20.57
C ASP A 287 -18.96 -9.74 -20.18
N PRO A 288 -18.53 -9.75 -18.91
CA PRO A 288 -17.46 -10.61 -18.43
C PRO A 288 -17.87 -12.08 -18.27
N ARG A 289 -19.16 -12.44 -18.40
CA ARG A 289 -19.69 -13.81 -18.17
C ARG A 289 -19.74 -14.67 -19.43
#